data_AF-A0A1H4KCF0-F1
#
_entry.id   AF-A0A1H4KCF0-F1
#
_cell.length_a   1.000
_cell.length_b   1.000
_cell.length_c   1.000
_cell.angle_alpha   90.00
_cell.angle_beta   90.00
_cell.angle_gamma   90.00
#
_symmetry.space_group_name_H-M   'P 1'
#
loop_
_entity.id
_entity.type
_entity.pdbx_description
1 polymer ?
#
loop_
_entity_poly.entity_id
_entity_poly.type
_entity_poly.pdbx_seq_one_letter_code
_entity_poly.pdbx_strand_id
1 'polypeptide(L)'
;MGLFQDGFARMGAILLTYGTGIGLSRRVFLCLHSGPAFGRLSRRPGSAITGAMSHDFNFQRRETFDTFRESKGVKLPARAVVDFAFFPELEKPDWTGISRALEAAGYRVSRPDAEGEEGEELIASTGPIPISAEEIWKYEEAATKIAIRFDFYPDGWELDI
;
A
#
# COMPACT_ATOMS: atom_id res chain seq x y z
N MET A 1 -38.38 -33.31 10.71
CA MET A 1 -37.08 -33.86 10.28
C MET A 1 -36.54 -32.93 9.22
N GLY A 2 -35.35 -32.34 9.25
CA GLY A 2 -34.12 -32.50 10.03
C GLY A 2 -33.03 -31.84 9.17
N LEU A 3 -32.54 -30.67 9.60
CA LEU A 3 -31.13 -30.41 9.90
C LEU A 3 -30.16 -30.75 8.76
N PHE A 4 -29.72 -29.71 8.04
CA PHE A 4 -28.45 -29.72 7.31
C PHE A 4 -27.59 -28.61 7.92
N GLN A 5 -26.62 -29.03 8.73
CA GLN A 5 -25.53 -28.21 9.22
C GLN A 5 -24.34 -28.27 8.25
N ASP A 6 -23.53 -27.22 8.32
CA ASP A 6 -22.11 -27.10 7.95
C ASP A 6 -21.77 -27.21 6.45
N GLY A 7 -21.12 -26.24 5.81
CA GLY A 7 -20.12 -25.30 6.31
C GLY A 7 -18.89 -25.48 5.42
N PHE A 8 -18.58 -24.48 4.58
CA PHE A 8 -17.25 -24.15 4.03
C PHE A 8 -17.45 -23.04 2.98
N ALA A 9 -17.51 -21.80 3.44
CA ALA A 9 -17.36 -20.65 2.56
C ALA A 9 -15.90 -20.61 2.10
N ARG A 10 -15.65 -21.06 0.87
CA ARG A 10 -14.39 -20.83 0.16
C ARG A 10 -14.34 -19.35 -0.19
N MET A 11 -13.61 -18.55 0.59
CA MET A 11 -13.18 -17.22 0.14
C MET A 11 -12.20 -17.43 -1.01
N GLY A 12 -12.67 -17.21 -2.23
CA GLY A 12 -11.82 -17.10 -3.40
C GLY A 12 -11.06 -15.78 -3.33
N ALA A 13 -9.73 -15.85 -3.28
CA ALA A 13 -8.88 -14.72 -3.61
C ALA A 13 -9.20 -14.32 -5.05
N ILE A 14 -9.68 -13.09 -5.24
CA ILE A 14 -9.89 -12.52 -6.57
C ILE A 14 -8.53 -12.03 -7.04
N LEU A 15 -7.92 -12.76 -7.98
CA LEU A 15 -6.83 -12.23 -8.80
C LEU A 15 -7.40 -11.10 -9.64
N LEU A 16 -7.04 -9.86 -9.32
CA LEU A 16 -7.20 -8.72 -10.21
C LEU A 16 -5.96 -8.67 -11.09
N THR A 17 -6.08 -9.18 -12.31
CA THR A 17 -5.08 -8.99 -13.37
C THR A 17 -5.24 -7.59 -13.93
N TYR A 18 -4.54 -6.61 -13.36
CA TYR A 18 -4.20 -5.37 -14.08
C TYR A 18 -2.92 -5.64 -14.89
N GLY A 19 -2.80 -5.02 -16.06
CA GLY A 19 -1.89 -5.41 -17.15
C GLY A 19 -0.49 -5.86 -16.72
N THR A 20 -0.10 -7.05 -17.19
CA THR A 20 1.27 -7.62 -17.17
C THR A 20 1.95 -7.81 -15.80
N GLY A 21 1.34 -7.41 -14.69
CA GLY A 21 1.85 -7.62 -13.33
C GLY A 21 1.13 -8.76 -12.60
N ILE A 22 1.85 -9.48 -11.74
CA ILE A 22 1.23 -10.32 -10.70
C ILE A 22 0.99 -9.41 -9.49
N GLY A 23 -0.20 -8.81 -9.42
CA GLY A 23 -0.65 -7.93 -8.34
C GLY A 23 -1.56 -8.64 -7.33
N LEU A 24 -1.33 -8.40 -6.04
CA LEU A 24 -2.22 -8.81 -4.93
C LEU A 24 -2.59 -7.55 -4.13
N SER A 25 -3.65 -6.87 -4.56
CA SER A 25 -4.19 -5.67 -3.89
C SER A 25 -4.86 -6.01 -2.56
N ARG A 26 -4.64 -5.16 -1.54
CA ARG A 26 -5.12 -5.32 -0.15
C ARG A 26 -6.61 -4.97 0.06
N ARG A 27 -7.41 -4.78 -1.00
CA ARG A 27 -8.77 -4.21 -0.95
C ARG A 27 -9.89 -5.05 -0.28
N VAL A 28 -9.60 -5.94 0.67
CA VAL A 28 -10.65 -6.68 1.43
C VAL A 28 -10.38 -6.67 2.94
N PHE A 29 -10.25 -5.51 3.58
CA PHE A 29 -10.61 -5.39 5.00
C PHE A 29 -10.62 -3.91 5.42
N LEU A 30 -11.79 -3.27 5.44
CA LEU A 30 -12.28 -2.40 6.54
C LEU A 30 -13.51 -1.62 6.06
N CYS A 31 -14.69 -2.20 6.30
CA CYS A 31 -15.91 -1.41 6.39
C CYS A 31 -16.73 -2.06 7.51
N LEU A 32 -16.65 -1.49 8.72
CA LEU A 32 -17.71 -1.44 9.76
C LEU A 32 -17.12 -0.91 11.08
N HIS A 33 -17.40 0.35 11.44
CA HIS A 33 -18.08 0.72 12.69
C HIS A 33 -18.24 2.24 12.85
N SER A 34 -19.50 2.69 12.66
CA SER A 34 -20.29 3.56 13.55
C SER A 34 -19.67 4.82 14.17
N GLY A 35 -20.21 6.00 13.80
CA GLY A 35 -20.13 7.24 14.61
C GLY A 35 -21.12 7.25 15.79
N PRO A 36 -21.56 8.43 16.32
CA PRO A 36 -20.94 9.75 16.38
C PRO A 36 -20.85 10.28 17.84
N ALA A 37 -19.93 11.21 18.14
CA ALA A 37 -20.04 12.04 19.36
C ALA A 37 -19.39 13.42 19.20
N PHE A 38 -20.23 14.43 19.37
CA PHE A 38 -19.95 15.86 19.29
C PHE A 38 -19.19 16.32 20.55
N GLY A 39 -17.96 16.80 20.38
CA GLY A 39 -17.14 17.36 21.45
C GLY A 39 -16.46 18.66 21.00
N ARG A 40 -17.02 19.80 21.40
CA ARG A 40 -16.44 21.13 21.17
C ARG A 40 -15.22 21.31 22.09
N LEU A 41 -14.01 21.32 21.54
CA LEU A 41 -12.80 21.76 22.25
C LEU A 41 -12.00 22.79 21.44
N SER A 42 -12.02 23.99 22.01
CA SER A 42 -11.06 25.10 21.96
C SER A 42 -9.84 24.98 21.04
N ARG A 43 -9.72 25.95 20.12
CA ARG A 43 -8.55 26.19 19.28
C ARG A 43 -7.33 26.49 20.16
N ARG A 44 -6.32 25.61 20.14
CA ARG A 44 -4.94 25.93 20.50
C ARG A 44 -4.13 26.07 19.20
N PRO A 45 -3.41 27.18 18.96
CA PRO A 45 -2.45 27.25 17.86
C PRO A 45 -1.15 26.59 18.31
N GLY A 46 -0.73 25.55 17.60
CA GLY A 46 0.57 24.90 17.80
C GLY A 46 0.46 23.41 18.14
N SER A 47 0.40 22.57 17.10
CA SER A 47 1.10 21.27 16.99
C SER A 47 0.54 20.53 15.76
N ALA A 48 1.12 20.79 14.58
CA ALA A 48 0.79 20.11 13.33
C ALA A 48 1.67 18.87 13.15
N ILE A 49 1.56 17.89 14.05
CA ILE A 49 2.27 16.58 13.93
C ILE A 49 1.40 15.38 14.35
N THR A 50 0.08 15.45 14.18
CA THR A 50 -0.84 14.40 14.68
C THR A 50 -1.57 13.64 13.57
N GLY A 51 -0.86 13.31 12.49
CA GLY A 51 -1.26 12.26 11.53
C GLY A 51 -0.23 11.12 11.45
N ALA A 52 1.06 11.44 11.66
CA ALA A 52 2.19 10.54 11.41
C ALA A 52 2.57 9.56 12.54
N MET A 53 1.84 9.46 13.65
CA MET A 53 2.37 8.84 14.88
C MET A 53 1.94 7.41 15.23
N SER A 54 1.21 6.68 14.38
CA SER A 54 1.11 5.23 14.58
C SER A 54 0.90 4.44 13.30
N HIS A 55 1.81 4.58 12.33
CA HIS A 55 1.93 3.53 11.31
C HIS A 55 2.62 2.31 11.93
N ASP A 56 1.96 1.15 11.89
CA ASP A 56 2.51 -0.10 12.41
C ASP A 56 3.40 -0.77 11.37
N PHE A 57 4.67 -0.38 11.37
CA PHE A 57 5.70 -0.99 10.50
C PHE A 57 5.90 -2.49 10.79
N ASN A 58 5.62 -2.99 12.00
CA ASN A 58 5.73 -4.42 12.28
C ASN A 58 4.58 -5.19 11.63
N PHE A 59 3.38 -4.63 11.65
CA PHE A 59 2.26 -5.17 10.89
C PHE A 59 2.56 -5.17 9.39
N GLN A 60 2.98 -4.03 8.83
CA GLN A 60 3.33 -3.95 7.42
C GLN A 60 4.42 -4.96 7.03
N ARG A 61 5.49 -5.10 7.83
CA ARG A 61 6.54 -6.10 7.59
C ARG A 61 6.00 -7.52 7.56
N ARG A 62 5.14 -7.90 8.51
CA ARG A 62 4.53 -9.24 8.52
C ARG A 62 3.76 -9.50 7.23
N GLU A 63 2.98 -8.52 6.80
CA GLU A 63 2.21 -8.62 5.57
C GLU A 63 3.12 -8.77 4.33
N THR A 64 4.20 -7.99 4.21
CA THR A 64 5.19 -8.14 3.12
C THR A 64 5.74 -9.58 3.06
N PHE A 65 6.05 -10.15 4.22
CA PHE A 65 6.57 -11.52 4.33
C PHE A 65 5.51 -12.57 4.00
N ASP A 66 4.26 -12.34 4.39
CA ASP A 66 3.14 -13.23 4.10
C ASP A 66 2.79 -13.23 2.60
N THR A 67 2.71 -12.05 1.97
CA THR A 67 2.54 -11.93 0.52
C THR A 67 3.68 -12.62 -0.23
N PHE A 68 4.93 -12.41 0.18
CA PHE A 68 6.07 -13.09 -0.42
C PHE A 68 6.00 -14.61 -0.24
N ARG A 69 5.55 -15.10 0.92
CA ARG A 69 5.39 -16.54 1.17
C ARG A 69 4.31 -17.16 0.29
N GLU A 70 3.22 -16.46 0.03
CA GLU A 70 2.14 -16.90 -0.85
C GLU A 70 2.57 -16.97 -2.32
N SER A 71 3.50 -16.11 -2.73
CA SER A 71 4.06 -16.12 -4.10
C SER A 71 4.95 -17.33 -4.43
N LYS A 72 5.35 -18.16 -3.44
CA LYS A 72 6.26 -19.32 -3.62
C LYS A 72 5.74 -20.42 -4.56
N GLY A 73 4.46 -20.39 -4.92
CA GLY A 73 3.88 -21.27 -5.95
C GLY A 73 4.16 -20.82 -7.39
N VAL A 74 4.73 -19.62 -7.58
CA VAL A 74 5.00 -19.01 -8.88
C VAL A 74 6.51 -18.87 -9.08
N LYS A 75 6.98 -19.07 -10.31
CA LYS A 75 8.39 -18.89 -10.66
C LYS A 75 8.73 -17.40 -10.72
N LEU A 76 9.11 -16.82 -9.59
CA LEU A 76 9.57 -15.45 -9.51
C LEU A 76 10.97 -15.29 -10.14
N PRO A 77 11.25 -14.16 -10.81
CA PRO A 77 12.59 -13.86 -11.29
C PRO A 77 13.55 -13.61 -10.12
N ALA A 78 14.85 -13.84 -10.34
CA ALA A 78 15.87 -13.58 -9.31
C ALA A 78 16.01 -12.08 -9.00
N ARG A 79 15.74 -11.22 -9.98
CA ARG A 79 15.71 -9.76 -9.85
C ARG A 79 14.57 -9.19 -10.68
N ALA A 80 13.86 -8.21 -10.14
CA ALA A 80 12.86 -7.43 -10.87
C ALA A 80 12.82 -5.99 -10.36
N VAL A 81 12.13 -5.13 -11.10
CA VAL A 81 11.68 -3.83 -10.60
C VAL A 81 10.49 -4.09 -9.67
N VAL A 82 10.44 -3.38 -8.55
CA VAL A 82 9.35 -3.46 -7.57
C VAL A 82 8.65 -2.12 -7.52
N ASP A 83 7.34 -2.15 -7.69
CA ASP A 83 6.46 -0.99 -7.66
C ASP A 83 5.73 -0.95 -6.32
N PHE A 84 5.86 0.16 -5.58
CA PHE A 84 5.15 0.41 -4.33
C PHE A 84 4.01 1.38 -4.57
N ALA A 85 2.77 0.95 -4.30
CA ALA A 85 1.59 1.78 -4.50
C ALA A 85 1.23 2.55 -3.22
N PHE A 86 0.91 3.83 -3.38
CA PHE A 86 0.51 4.73 -2.30
C PHE A 86 -0.76 5.51 -2.66
N PHE A 87 -1.71 5.59 -1.74
CA PHE A 87 -2.92 6.39 -1.89
C PHE A 87 -2.91 7.62 -0.98
N PRO A 88 -3.36 8.78 -1.46
CA PRO A 88 -3.55 9.97 -0.64
C PRO A 88 -4.82 9.83 0.23
N GLU A 89 -4.76 10.27 1.49
CA GLU A 89 -5.97 10.46 2.31
C GLU A 89 -6.56 11.88 2.18
N LEU A 90 -5.77 12.83 1.68
CA LEU A 90 -6.18 14.22 1.53
C LEU A 90 -6.96 14.45 0.22
N GLU A 91 -7.96 15.33 0.27
CA GLU A 91 -8.68 15.81 -0.92
C GLU A 91 -7.76 16.59 -1.88
N LYS A 92 -6.72 17.24 -1.34
CA LYS A 92 -5.72 18.02 -2.09
C LYS A 92 -4.31 17.60 -1.66
N PRO A 93 -3.84 16.42 -2.08
CA PRO A 93 -2.56 15.91 -1.64
C PRO A 93 -1.40 16.63 -2.33
N ASP A 94 -0.26 16.73 -1.64
CA ASP A 94 0.96 17.34 -2.18
C ASP A 94 1.72 16.35 -3.07
N TRP A 95 1.17 16.09 -4.26
CA TRP A 95 1.78 15.21 -5.27
C TRP A 95 3.22 15.60 -5.62
N THR A 96 3.49 16.90 -5.73
CA THR A 96 4.82 17.38 -6.12
C THR A 96 5.84 17.16 -5.01
N GLY A 97 5.44 17.40 -3.75
CA GLY A 97 6.29 17.20 -2.58
C GLY A 97 6.70 15.75 -2.41
N ILE A 98 5.74 14.82 -2.44
CA ILE A 98 6.02 13.39 -2.29
C ILE A 98 6.86 12.85 -3.44
N SER A 99 6.56 13.21 -4.69
CA SER A 99 7.32 12.74 -5.86
C SER A 99 8.79 13.16 -5.76
N ARG A 100 9.06 14.42 -5.44
CA ARG A 100 10.44 14.91 -5.25
C ARG A 100 11.16 14.20 -4.11
N ALA A 101 10.47 13.92 -3.01
CA ALA A 101 11.06 13.24 -1.87
C ALA A 101 11.43 11.78 -2.18
N LEU A 102 10.56 11.08 -2.92
CA LEU A 102 10.81 9.70 -3.38
C LEU A 102 11.90 9.65 -4.44
N GLU A 103 11.90 10.57 -5.40
CA GLU A 103 12.96 10.69 -6.41
C GLU A 103 14.33 10.95 -5.76
N ALA A 104 14.39 11.85 -4.77
CA ALA A 104 15.60 12.11 -4.00
C ALA A 104 16.09 10.88 -3.20
N ALA A 105 15.18 9.96 -2.85
CA ALA A 105 15.50 8.68 -2.22
C ALA A 105 15.88 7.57 -3.22
N GLY A 106 15.83 7.85 -4.53
CA GLY A 106 16.27 6.96 -5.60
C GLY A 106 15.16 6.13 -6.26
N TYR A 107 13.90 6.46 -6.00
CA TYR A 107 12.75 5.81 -6.66
C TYR A 107 12.44 6.51 -7.99
N ARG A 108 11.92 5.76 -8.96
CA ARG A 108 11.19 6.36 -10.09
C ARG A 108 9.74 6.53 -9.66
N VAL A 109 9.14 7.69 -9.95
CA VAL A 109 7.77 7.98 -9.54
C VAL A 109 6.87 8.08 -10.77
N SER A 110 5.70 7.43 -10.70
CA SER A 110 4.66 7.49 -11.73
C SER A 110 3.30 7.70 -11.08
N ARG A 111 2.39 8.32 -11.84
CA ARG A 111 0.96 8.40 -11.54
C ARG A 111 0.24 7.80 -12.74
N PRO A 112 -0.13 6.50 -12.72
CA PRO A 112 -0.80 5.89 -13.85
C PRO A 112 -2.17 6.55 -14.05
N ASP A 113 -2.45 7.00 -15.27
CA ASP A 113 -3.74 7.62 -15.60
C ASP A 113 -4.87 6.59 -15.47
N ALA A 114 -5.89 6.91 -14.70
CA ALA A 114 -7.14 6.15 -14.68
C ALA A 114 -8.09 6.77 -15.70
N GLU A 115 -8.21 6.16 -16.88
CA GLU A 115 -9.21 6.49 -17.91
C GLU A 115 -9.42 8.00 -18.19
N GLY A 116 -8.34 8.77 -18.32
CA GLY A 116 -8.41 10.20 -18.67
C GLY A 116 -8.55 11.15 -17.47
N GLU A 117 -8.48 10.62 -16.26
CA GLU A 117 -8.31 11.38 -15.02
C GLU A 117 -6.88 11.19 -14.47
N GLU A 118 -6.37 12.18 -13.74
CA GLU A 118 -5.07 12.04 -13.07
C GLU A 118 -5.14 10.88 -12.08
N GLY A 119 -4.17 9.96 -12.14
CA GLY A 119 -4.13 8.76 -11.31
C GLY A 119 -4.42 9.00 -9.82
N GLU A 120 -5.25 8.10 -9.26
CA GLU A 120 -5.64 8.09 -7.83
C GLU A 120 -4.51 7.62 -6.91
N GLU A 121 -3.50 6.96 -7.47
CA GLU A 121 -2.37 6.40 -6.75
C GLU A 121 -1.03 6.95 -7.25
N LEU A 122 -0.04 6.92 -6.36
CA LEU A 122 1.35 7.15 -6.67
C LEU A 122 2.10 5.82 -6.65
N ILE A 123 2.81 5.53 -7.74
CA ILE A 123 3.69 4.36 -7.85
C ILE A 123 5.13 4.81 -7.65
N ALA A 124 5.81 4.21 -6.68
CA ALA A 124 7.24 4.37 -6.45
C ALA A 124 7.98 3.09 -6.84
N SER A 125 8.72 3.13 -7.95
CA SER A 125 9.43 1.98 -8.49
C SER A 125 10.90 1.97 -8.06
N THR A 126 11.44 0.80 -7.72
CA THR A 126 12.88 0.60 -7.47
C THR A 126 13.40 -0.65 -8.14
N GLY A 127 14.67 -0.63 -8.54
CA GLY A 127 15.38 -1.80 -9.05
C GLY A 127 15.88 -1.69 -10.49
N PRO A 128 16.38 -2.81 -11.05
CA PRO A 128 16.15 -4.19 -10.58
C PRO A 128 16.82 -4.53 -9.24
N ILE A 129 16.10 -5.11 -8.27
CA ILE A 129 16.61 -5.58 -6.96
C ILE A 129 16.47 -7.11 -6.81
N PRO A 130 17.23 -7.78 -5.92
CA PRO A 130 16.99 -9.17 -5.58
C PRO A 130 15.57 -9.39 -5.03
N ILE A 131 14.84 -10.36 -5.58
CA ILE A 131 13.47 -10.67 -5.15
C ILE A 131 13.51 -11.56 -3.91
N SER A 132 13.41 -10.90 -2.75
CA SER A 132 13.36 -11.51 -1.43
C SER A 132 12.52 -10.64 -0.49
N ALA A 133 11.84 -11.24 0.49
CA ALA A 133 11.03 -10.50 1.45
C ALA A 133 11.82 -9.40 2.19
N GLU A 134 13.08 -9.67 2.57
CA GLU A 134 13.93 -8.69 3.27
C GLU A 134 14.28 -7.49 2.38
N GLU A 135 14.66 -7.70 1.12
CA GLU A 135 14.96 -6.57 0.23
C GLU A 135 13.71 -5.79 -0.15
N ILE A 136 12.58 -6.47 -0.44
CA ILE A 136 11.32 -5.77 -0.71
C ILE A 136 10.91 -4.92 0.49
N TRP A 137 10.93 -5.49 1.71
CA TRP A 137 10.61 -4.77 2.94
C TRP A 137 11.51 -3.55 3.15
N LYS A 138 12.82 -3.68 2.94
CA LYS A 138 13.77 -2.57 3.11
C LYS A 138 13.40 -1.36 2.25
N TYR A 139 13.01 -1.56 0.99
CA TYR A 139 12.58 -0.47 0.13
C TYR A 139 11.15 -0.01 0.43
N GLU A 140 10.24 -0.91 0.79
CA GLU A 140 8.87 -0.57 1.19
C GLU A 140 8.85 0.31 2.44
N GLU A 141 9.64 -0.04 3.46
CA GLU A 141 9.76 0.69 4.72
C GLU A 141 10.31 2.10 4.49
N ALA A 142 11.34 2.22 3.65
CA ALA A 142 11.95 3.51 3.32
C ALA A 142 10.98 4.42 2.55
N ALA A 143 10.29 3.90 1.55
CA ALA A 143 9.28 4.65 0.79
C ALA A 143 8.11 5.06 1.69
N THR A 144 7.62 4.14 2.53
CA THR A 144 6.51 4.39 3.47
C THR A 144 6.84 5.49 4.47
N LYS A 145 8.07 5.53 5.02
CA LYS A 145 8.53 6.60 5.91
C LYS A 145 8.54 7.98 5.25
N ILE A 146 8.65 8.05 3.93
CA ILE A 146 8.55 9.29 3.16
C ILE A 146 7.07 9.60 2.94
N ALA A 147 6.31 8.64 2.41
CA ALA A 147 4.90 8.79 2.04
C ALA A 147 4.02 9.31 3.18
N ILE A 148 4.16 8.75 4.40
CA ILE A 148 3.34 9.15 5.56
C ILE A 148 3.53 10.62 5.95
N ARG A 149 4.67 11.25 5.59
CA ARG A 149 4.90 12.69 5.85
C ARG A 149 4.05 13.61 4.98
N PHE A 150 3.52 13.06 3.89
CA PHE A 150 2.67 13.75 2.92
C PHE A 150 1.22 13.24 2.96
N ASP A 151 0.84 12.48 4.01
CA ASP A 151 -0.48 11.84 4.15
C ASP A 151 -0.80 10.85 3.02
N PHE A 152 0.22 10.11 2.57
CA PHE A 152 0.11 8.96 1.68
C PHE A 152 0.34 7.66 2.43
N TYR A 153 -0.50 6.66 2.14
CA TYR A 153 -0.51 5.36 2.82
C TYR A 153 -0.21 4.22 1.86
N PRO A 154 0.58 3.21 2.28
CA PRO A 154 0.96 2.10 1.42
C PRO A 154 -0.24 1.17 1.14
N ASP A 155 -0.47 0.82 -0.12
CA ASP A 155 -1.51 -0.13 -0.55
C ASP A 155 -0.94 -1.47 -1.06
N GLY A 156 0.38 -1.62 -1.01
CA GLY A 156 1.06 -2.87 -1.35
C GLY A 156 2.19 -2.65 -2.33
N TRP A 157 2.65 -3.76 -2.90
CA TRP A 157 3.73 -3.77 -3.86
C TRP A 157 3.49 -4.81 -4.95
N GLU A 158 4.03 -4.55 -6.13
CA GLU A 158 3.95 -5.43 -7.30
C GLU A 158 5.33 -5.61 -7.94
N LEU A 159 5.50 -6.66 -8.73
CA LEU A 159 6.69 -6.88 -9.53
C LEU A 159 6.39 -6.46 -10.97
N ASP A 160 7.17 -5.51 -11.48
CA ASP A 160 7.19 -5.13 -12.90
C ASP A 160 8.09 -6.13 -13.64
N ILE A 161 7.47 -7.10 -14.33
CA ILE A 161 8.10 -8.28 -14.94
C ILE A 161 7.68 -8.53 -16.39
#